data_AF-A0AAY5KJC4-F1
#
_entry.id   AF-A0AAY5KJC4-F1
#
_cell.length_a   1.000
_cell.length_b   1.000
_cell.length_c   1.000
_cell.angle_alpha   90.00
_cell.angle_beta   90.00
_cell.angle_gamma   90.00
#
_symmetry.space_group_name_H-M   'P 1'
#
loop_
_entity.id
_entity.type
_entity.pdbx_description
1 polymer ?
#
loop_
_entity_poly.entity_id
_entity_poly.type
_entity_poly.pdbx_seq_one_letter_code
_entity_poly.pdbx_strand_id
1 'polypeptide(L)'
;MLVARILDNTVSQNVSILERSLTPVLTVGCYSQLGHLKVHQRIHTGDKPYSCSVCGKCFSRLGDLKVHQRIHTGEKPYSCSDCGKCFTTSFTLTRHQRVHTGEKPLREICI
;
A
#
# COMPACT_ATOMS: atom_id res chain seq x y z
N MET A 1 -34.66 44.20 -3.72
CA MET A 1 -34.00 45.17 -2.84
C MET A 1 -32.96 44.44 -2.00
N LEU A 2 -31.71 44.83 -2.20
CA LEU A 2 -30.52 44.84 -1.34
C LEU A 2 -30.45 44.04 0.01
N VAL A 3 -29.30 43.37 0.16
CA VAL A 3 -28.46 43.06 1.37
C VAL A 3 -28.70 41.80 2.23
N ALA A 4 -27.81 40.82 2.00
CA ALA A 4 -26.96 40.02 2.90
C ALA A 4 -27.34 39.72 4.37
N ARG A 5 -27.14 38.44 4.76
CA ARG A 5 -26.22 38.07 5.87
C ARG A 5 -25.50 36.75 5.55
N ILE A 6 -24.17 36.84 5.51
CA ILE A 6 -23.22 35.74 5.59
C ILE A 6 -23.16 35.33 7.07
N LEU A 7 -23.20 34.03 7.37
CA LEU A 7 -22.61 33.46 8.57
C LEU A 7 -21.80 32.22 8.16
N ASP A 8 -20.52 32.50 7.94
CA ASP A 8 -19.32 31.72 8.21
C ASP A 8 -19.26 30.21 7.90
N ASN A 9 -18.36 29.95 6.95
CA ASN A 9 -17.69 28.72 6.60
C ASN A 9 -16.81 28.22 7.76
N THR A 10 -17.12 27.06 8.34
CA THR A 10 -16.14 26.07 8.88
C THR A 10 -16.87 24.86 9.50
N VAL A 11 -17.42 23.99 8.64
CA VAL A 11 -17.52 22.56 8.99
C VAL A 11 -16.86 21.81 7.85
N SER A 12 -15.54 21.65 8.00
CA SER A 12 -14.70 20.96 7.03
C SER A 12 -15.16 19.52 6.89
N GLN A 13 -15.89 19.29 5.79
CA GLN A 13 -16.08 18.04 5.08
C GLN A 13 -16.58 16.86 5.93
N ASN A 14 -17.87 16.97 6.22
CA ASN A 14 -18.81 15.91 6.53
C ASN A 14 -18.51 14.59 5.80
N VAL A 15 -18.21 13.58 6.62
CA VAL A 15 -18.61 12.19 6.40
C VAL A 15 -20.01 12.13 5.77
N SER A 16 -20.21 11.27 4.76
CA SER A 16 -21.51 10.81 4.19
C SER A 16 -21.90 11.32 2.78
N ILE A 17 -21.13 10.97 1.75
CA ILE A 17 -21.64 10.85 0.36
C ILE A 17 -20.90 9.64 -0.23
N LEU A 18 -21.43 8.42 -0.29
CA LEU A 18 -22.29 7.98 -1.39
C LEU A 18 -22.79 6.53 -1.13
N GLU A 19 -23.44 6.27 0.00
CA GLU A 19 -24.34 5.11 0.12
C GLU A 19 -25.67 5.51 -0.53
N ARG A 20 -25.78 5.43 -1.88
CA ARG A 20 -27.03 5.15 -2.62
C ARG A 20 -26.90 5.37 -4.12
N SER A 21 -27.39 4.36 -4.85
CA SER A 21 -27.87 4.40 -6.24
C SER A 21 -26.81 4.18 -7.31
N LEU A 22 -26.64 2.91 -7.71
CA LEU A 22 -26.81 2.42 -9.09
C LEU A 22 -26.05 1.09 -9.25
N THR A 23 -26.74 -0.03 -9.09
CA THR A 23 -26.44 -1.24 -9.87
C THR A 23 -27.55 -1.35 -10.91
N PRO A 24 -27.27 -1.57 -12.21
CA PRO A 24 -26.80 -2.90 -12.62
C PRO A 24 -25.84 -2.87 -13.81
N VAL A 25 -24.54 -3.10 -13.60
CA VAL A 25 -23.68 -3.64 -14.66
C VAL A 25 -22.67 -4.59 -14.03
N LEU A 26 -23.04 -5.87 -13.97
CA LEU A 26 -22.08 -6.95 -13.80
C LEU A 26 -21.28 -7.07 -15.11
N THR A 27 -20.30 -6.19 -15.32
CA THR A 27 -19.22 -6.49 -16.27
C THR A 27 -18.26 -7.44 -15.56
N VAL A 28 -18.24 -8.68 -16.05
CA VAL A 28 -17.52 -9.87 -15.58
C VAL A 28 -15.98 -9.74 -15.63
N GLY A 29 -15.43 -8.51 -15.71
CA GLY A 29 -13.99 -8.24 -15.80
C GLY A 29 -13.35 -7.50 -14.61
N CYS A 30 -14.12 -7.01 -13.63
CA CYS A 30 -13.66 -5.89 -12.78
C CYS A 30 -13.56 -6.17 -11.27
N TYR A 31 -13.54 -7.43 -10.82
CA TYR A 31 -13.43 -7.75 -9.39
C TYR A 31 -12.04 -7.44 -8.81
N SER A 32 -10.98 -7.57 -9.61
CA SER A 32 -9.59 -7.32 -9.21
C SER A 32 -9.31 -5.84 -8.94
N GLN A 33 -9.90 -4.94 -9.72
CA GLN A 33 -9.72 -3.50 -9.60
C GLN A 33 -10.39 -2.95 -8.32
N LEU A 34 -11.55 -3.50 -7.94
CA LEU A 34 -12.26 -3.10 -6.71
C LEU A 34 -11.46 -3.46 -5.45
N GLY A 35 -10.86 -4.66 -5.41
CA GLY A 35 -10.00 -5.07 -4.31
C GLY A 35 -8.78 -4.16 -4.14
N HIS A 36 -8.16 -3.78 -5.26
CA HIS A 36 -7.04 -2.85 -5.27
C HIS A 36 -7.43 -1.46 -4.78
N LEU A 37 -8.59 -0.94 -5.22
CA LEU A 37 -9.11 0.36 -4.79
C LEU A 37 -9.38 0.39 -3.28
N LYS A 38 -10.00 -0.66 -2.73
CA LYS A 38 -10.24 -0.79 -1.28
C LYS A 38 -8.94 -0.76 -0.48
N VAL A 39 -7.90 -1.48 -0.94
CA VAL A 39 -6.58 -1.46 -0.30
C VAL A 39 -5.91 -0.10 -0.43
N HIS A 40 -6.06 0.57 -1.58
CA HIS A 40 -5.52 1.91 -1.80
C HIS A 40 -6.15 2.95 -0.86
N GLN A 41 -7.47 2.91 -0.66
CA GLN A 41 -8.17 3.83 0.24
C GLN A 41 -7.64 3.79 1.68
N ARG A 42 -7.10 2.66 2.14
CA ARG A 42 -6.47 2.55 3.48
C ARG A 42 -5.30 3.52 3.70
N ILE A 43 -4.66 3.99 2.62
CA ILE A 43 -3.59 4.99 2.72
C ILE A 43 -4.14 6.33 3.21
N HIS A 44 -5.34 6.69 2.79
CA HIS A 44 -5.99 7.94 3.18
C HIS A 44 -6.63 7.84 4.57
N THR A 45 -7.24 6.70 4.89
CA THR A 45 -7.92 6.50 6.18
C THR A 45 -6.98 6.11 7.31
N GLY A 46 -5.78 5.62 6.99
CA GLY A 46 -4.85 5.05 7.96
C GLY A 46 -5.24 3.67 8.47
N ASP A 47 -6.25 3.02 7.86
CA ASP A 47 -6.73 1.69 8.25
C ASP A 47 -5.62 0.63 8.11
N LYS A 48 -5.40 -0.11 9.20
CA LYS A 48 -4.35 -1.13 9.34
C LYS A 48 -4.92 -2.38 10.01
N PRO A 49 -5.74 -3.17 9.29
CA PRO A 49 -6.51 -4.25 9.90
C PRO A 49 -5.66 -5.47 10.27
N TYR A 50 -4.40 -5.54 9.84
CA TYR A 50 -3.53 -6.69 10.08
C TYR A 50 -2.50 -6.37 11.17
N SER A 51 -2.61 -7.00 12.33
CA SER A 51 -1.68 -6.82 13.46
C SER A 51 -0.71 -7.98 13.61
N CYS A 52 0.52 -7.68 14.02
CA CYS A 52 1.48 -8.69 14.42
C CYS A 52 1.17 -9.17 15.84
N SER A 53 0.95 -10.48 16.01
CA SER A 53 0.70 -11.08 17.32
C SER A 53 1.89 -11.01 18.27
N VAL A 54 3.12 -10.86 17.76
CA VAL A 54 4.34 -10.85 18.56
C VAL A 54 4.66 -9.47 19.13
N CYS A 55 4.51 -8.41 18.33
CA CYS A 55 4.91 -7.05 18.74
C CYS A 55 3.80 -6.00 18.62
N GLY A 56 2.58 -6.39 18.25
CA GLY A 56 1.43 -5.49 18.14
C GLY A 56 1.46 -4.54 16.94
N LYS A 57 2.52 -4.54 16.11
CA LYS A 57 2.63 -3.62 14.98
C LYS A 57 1.57 -3.91 13.91
N CYS A 58 0.88 -2.87 13.43
CA CYS A 58 -0.21 -3.00 12.45
C CYS A 58 0.20 -2.62 11.02
N PHE A 59 -0.43 -3.27 10.04
CA PHE A 59 -0.17 -3.16 8.59
C PHE A 59 -1.47 -3.02 7.81
N SER A 60 -1.42 -2.29 6.69
CA SER A 60 -2.57 -2.08 5.79
C SER A 60 -2.78 -3.24 4.81
N ARG A 61 -1.76 -4.08 4.59
CA ARG A 61 -1.80 -5.26 3.71
C ARG A 61 -1.31 -6.50 4.44
N LEU A 62 -1.95 -7.64 4.16
CA LEU A 62 -1.57 -8.94 4.74
C LEU A 62 -0.17 -9.38 4.30
N GLY A 63 0.22 -9.11 3.05
CA GLY A 63 1.56 -9.42 2.54
C GLY A 63 2.67 -8.72 3.35
N ASP A 64 2.44 -7.47 3.73
CA ASP A 64 3.41 -6.70 4.53
C ASP A 64 3.54 -7.28 5.94
N LEU A 65 2.44 -7.72 6.56
CA LEU A 65 2.47 -8.45 7.83
C LEU A 65 3.26 -9.76 7.71
N LYS A 66 3.04 -10.56 6.67
CA LYS A 66 3.77 -11.82 6.46
C LYS A 66 5.27 -11.59 6.30
N VAL A 67 5.67 -10.60 5.52
CA VAL A 67 7.07 -10.21 5.37
C VAL A 67 7.63 -9.71 6.72
N HIS A 68 6.87 -8.90 7.45
CA HIS A 68 7.27 -8.44 8.76
C HIS A 68 7.49 -9.59 9.74
N GLN A 69 6.64 -10.61 9.75
CA GLN A 69 6.80 -11.77 10.65
C GLN A 69 8.16 -12.47 10.49
N ARG A 70 8.80 -12.36 9.32
CA ARG A 70 10.15 -12.90 9.09
C ARG A 70 11.22 -12.27 9.96
N ILE A 71 11.00 -11.07 10.52
CA ILE A 71 11.96 -10.49 11.47
C ILE A 71 11.99 -11.25 12.80
N HIS A 72 10.86 -11.86 13.18
CA HIS A 72 10.73 -12.62 14.41
C HIS A 72 11.23 -14.05 14.23
N THR A 73 11.02 -14.64 13.04
CA THR A 73 11.48 -16.01 12.74
C THR A 73 12.92 -16.06 12.23
N GLY A 74 13.46 -14.94 11.74
CA GLY A 74 14.76 -14.90 11.06
C GLY A 74 14.77 -15.49 9.65
N GLU A 75 13.60 -15.87 9.10
CA GLU A 75 13.49 -16.49 7.78
C GLU A 75 14.00 -15.55 6.67
N LYS A 76 14.90 -16.05 5.82
CA LYS A 76 15.45 -15.31 4.68
C LYS A 76 15.41 -16.18 3.41
N PRO A 77 14.25 -16.28 2.75
CA PRO A 77 14.05 -17.26 1.65
C PRO A 77 14.84 -16.97 0.38
N TYR A 78 15.33 -15.73 0.22
CA TYR A 78 15.90 -15.27 -1.04
C TYR A 78 17.43 -15.22 -0.93
N SER A 79 18.14 -16.16 -1.55
CA SER A 79 19.60 -16.20 -1.57
C SER A 79 20.17 -15.55 -2.84
N CYS A 80 21.31 -14.88 -2.70
CA CYS A 80 22.11 -14.42 -3.82
C CYS A 80 23.01 -15.55 -4.31
N SER A 81 22.96 -15.86 -5.60
CA SER A 81 23.82 -16.86 -6.25
C SER A 81 25.30 -16.51 -6.17
N ASP A 82 25.64 -15.22 -6.25
CA ASP A 82 27.02 -14.77 -6.45
C ASP A 82 27.81 -14.72 -5.14
N CYS A 83 27.14 -14.49 -4.01
CA CYS A 83 27.80 -14.33 -2.70
C CYS A 83 27.14 -15.08 -1.54
N GLY A 84 26.07 -15.85 -1.80
CA GLY A 84 25.37 -16.64 -0.78
C GLY A 84 24.57 -15.82 0.26
N LYS A 85 24.57 -14.49 0.19
CA LYS A 85 23.82 -13.64 1.14
C LYS A 85 22.31 -13.87 1.00
N CYS A 86 21.61 -14.06 2.12
CA CYS A 86 20.17 -14.27 2.15
C CYS A 86 19.39 -13.00 2.56
N PHE A 87 18.20 -12.84 2.00
CA PHE A 87 17.32 -11.68 2.15
C PHE A 87 15.88 -12.10 2.50
N THR A 88 15.16 -11.20 3.15
CA THR A 88 13.76 -11.43 3.58
C THR A 88 12.75 -11.20 2.46
N THR A 89 13.11 -10.44 1.41
CA THR A 89 12.25 -10.16 0.24
C THR A 89 13.01 -10.25 -1.07
N SER A 90 12.31 -10.59 -2.15
CA SER A 90 12.87 -10.60 -3.51
C SER A 90 13.35 -9.21 -3.93
N PHE A 91 12.59 -8.16 -3.63
CA PHE A 91 12.98 -6.77 -3.92
C PHE A 91 14.35 -6.41 -3.32
N THR A 92 14.59 -6.79 -2.07
CA THR A 92 15.89 -6.54 -1.42
C THR A 92 17.02 -7.34 -2.04
N LEU A 93 16.77 -8.58 -2.51
CA LEU A 93 17.74 -9.39 -3.26
C LEU A 93 18.04 -8.75 -4.62
N THR A 94 17.02 -8.39 -5.41
CA THR A 94 17.19 -7.75 -6.72
C THR A 94 17.98 -6.45 -6.61
N ARG A 95 17.72 -5.64 -5.58
CA ARG A 95 18.51 -4.44 -5.32
C ARG A 95 19.96 -4.78 -4.94
N HIS A 96 20.18 -5.83 -4.16
CA HIS A 96 21.52 -6.28 -3.79
C HIS A 96 22.32 -6.77 -4.99
N GLN A 97 21.70 -7.49 -5.94
CA GLN A 97 22.39 -8.01 -7.13
C GLN A 97 23.05 -6.91 -7.96
N ARG A 98 22.54 -5.68 -7.92
CA ARG A 98 23.17 -4.52 -8.58
C ARG A 98 24.56 -4.19 -8.08
N VAL A 99 24.92 -4.64 -6.87
CA VAL A 99 26.28 -4.48 -6.33
C VAL A 99 27.27 -5.37 -7.09
N HIS A 100 26.82 -6.50 -7.65
CA HIS A 100 27.66 -7.40 -8.43
C HIS A 100 27.72 -6.99 -9.91
N THR A 101 26.61 -6.49 -10.46
CA THR A 101 26.54 -6.08 -11.88
C THR A 101 27.00 -4.65 -12.13
N GLY A 102 27.08 -3.81 -11.10
CA GLY A 102 27.40 -2.39 -11.25
C GLY A 102 26.29 -1.56 -11.89
N GLU A 103 25.10 -2.12 -12.10
CA GLU A 103 23.97 -1.44 -12.74
C GLU A 103 23.42 -0.31 -11.86
N LYS A 104 23.61 0.94 -12.31
CA LYS A 104 23.01 2.12 -11.69
C LYS A 104 21.51 2.18 -12.02
N PRO A 105 20.62 2.62 -11.10
CA PRO A 105 19.20 2.74 -11.40
C PRO A 105 18.98 3.67 -12.60
N LEU A 106 18.31 3.18 -13.65
CA LEU A 106 17.80 4.02 -14.74
C LEU A 106 16.65 4.88 -14.19
N ARG A 107 16.99 5.99 -13.53
CA ARG A 107 16.04 7.03 -13.14
C ARG A 107 16.72 8.37 -13.34
N GLU A 108 16.64 8.86 -14.57
CA GLU A 108 16.59 10.28 -14.96
C GLU A 108 16.73 10.37 -16.48
N ILE A 109 15.61 10.21 -17.17
CA ILE A 109 15.35 10.96 -18.39
C ILE A 109 14.04 11.69 -18.09
N CYS A 110 14.16 12.92 -17.58
CA CYS A 110 13.05 13.86 -17.60
C CYS A 110 12.93 14.34 -19.06
N ILE A 111 11.82 13.98 -19.71
CA ILE A 111 11.32 14.64 -20.91
C ILE A 111 10.24 15.62 -20.44
#